data_AF-A0A5C5XFP1-F1
#
_entry.id   AF-A0A5C5XFP1-F1
#
_cell.length_a   1.000
_cell.length_b   1.000
_cell.length_c   1.000
_cell.angle_alpha   90.00
_cell.angle_beta   90.00
_cell.angle_gamma   90.00
#
_symmetry.space_group_name_H-M   'P 1'
#
loop_
_entity.id
_entity.type
_entity.pdbx_description
1 polymer ?
#
loop_
_entity_poly.entity_id
_entity_poly.type
_entity_poly.pdbx_seq_one_letter_code
_entity_poly.pdbx_strand_id
1 'polypeptide(L)'
;MVTDFKNIRSFLSCFFIAMGLLPVISLQAADPYEAQRDYLTREYVEKEGITNKRVLEAIRQTPRHLFVPASVREQAYTDQALSIGHGQTISPPFIVAYMTEVLDPQPTDKVLEIGTGSGYQAAVLSPLVKDVYSIEIVEPLGRRAASTLQRLRYKNVHTRIGDGFQGWSEHAPFDKIIVTCSPESIPNPLIEQLREGGKMIIPLGERYQQVFYLLEKVDGKLVSQPLQPTLFVPMTGLSEEKRRVLPNPAKPELINGSFELDENGDGFMDGFHYQRRLTRMKGDAPDGDYYVEIESSTPGEIAQMLQGFAIDGREVKSLRVALDIKLDDWIPGKTFYQRPGMIIHYYDQDRRPLGSDTIGIWPVSENWKRIEHRVSVPGKAREAIVQIGLNGAVGKVALDDIVLQPGP
;
A
#
# COMPACT_ATOMS: atom_id res chain seq x y z
N MET A 1 -21.00 -77.59 -60.87
CA MET A 1 -21.10 -78.58 -59.77
C MET A 1 -20.39 -77.98 -58.56
N VAL A 2 -21.08 -77.97 -57.43
CA VAL A 2 -20.81 -77.27 -56.16
C VAL A 2 -19.34 -76.94 -55.85
N THR A 3 -19.06 -75.66 -55.60
CA THR A 3 -17.87 -75.15 -54.92
C THR A 3 -18.02 -75.29 -53.42
N ASP A 4 -17.00 -75.84 -52.76
CA ASP A 4 -16.84 -75.77 -51.31
C ASP A 4 -15.38 -75.42 -50.94
N PHE A 5 -15.28 -74.84 -49.75
CA PHE A 5 -14.25 -74.07 -49.07
C PHE A 5 -12.83 -74.67 -48.99
N LYS A 6 -11.83 -73.77 -48.90
CA LYS A 6 -11.08 -73.38 -47.67
C LYS A 6 -9.56 -73.20 -47.86
N ASN A 7 -9.09 -72.17 -47.14
CA ASN A 7 -7.78 -72.01 -46.49
C ASN A 7 -6.69 -71.14 -47.14
N ILE A 8 -6.68 -69.92 -46.58
CA ILE A 8 -5.67 -68.89 -46.36
C ILE A 8 -4.29 -69.44 -45.93
N ARG A 9 -3.21 -68.87 -46.52
CA ARG A 9 -2.01 -68.40 -45.80
C ARG A 9 -1.12 -67.45 -46.64
N SER A 10 -0.89 -66.27 -46.06
CA SER A 10 0.34 -65.44 -46.08
C SER A 10 0.88 -64.90 -47.41
N PHE A 11 0.90 -63.57 -47.57
CA PHE A 11 2.07 -62.84 -48.10
C PHE A 11 2.17 -61.41 -47.54
N LEU A 12 3.41 -61.04 -47.19
CA LEU A 12 3.88 -59.76 -46.64
C LEU A 12 3.58 -58.57 -47.55
N SER A 13 3.38 -57.39 -46.96
CA SER A 13 3.83 -56.11 -47.55
C SER A 13 4.17 -55.10 -46.46
N CYS A 14 5.42 -54.64 -46.52
CA CYS A 14 5.98 -53.56 -45.72
C CYS A 14 5.34 -52.22 -46.12
N PHE A 15 4.87 -51.46 -45.13
CA PHE A 15 4.64 -50.01 -45.28
C PHE A 15 5.33 -49.30 -44.10
N PHE A 16 6.45 -48.64 -44.40
CA PHE A 16 7.10 -47.69 -43.51
C PHE A 16 6.20 -46.44 -43.41
N ILE A 17 5.60 -46.20 -42.24
CA ILE A 17 4.96 -44.93 -41.93
C ILE A 17 5.97 -44.09 -41.15
N ALA A 18 6.49 -43.04 -41.78
CA ALA A 18 7.29 -42.02 -41.13
C ALA A 18 6.38 -41.21 -40.19
N MET A 19 6.53 -41.43 -38.89
CA MET A 19 5.81 -40.68 -37.85
C MET A 19 6.54 -39.34 -37.65
N GLY A 20 6.02 -38.28 -38.29
CA GLY A 20 6.51 -36.92 -38.10
C GLY A 20 6.32 -36.44 -36.66
N LEU A 21 7.42 -36.05 -36.02
CA LEU A 21 7.42 -35.31 -34.75
C LEU A 21 6.84 -33.91 -35.00
N LEU A 22 5.57 -33.71 -34.68
CA LEU A 22 5.01 -32.37 -34.55
C LEU A 22 5.61 -31.70 -33.31
N PRO A 23 6.16 -30.48 -33.40
CA PRO A 23 6.61 -29.75 -32.22
C PRO A 23 5.39 -29.44 -31.35
N VAL A 24 5.41 -29.93 -30.11
CA VAL A 24 4.48 -29.50 -29.06
C VAL A 24 4.83 -28.04 -28.77
N ILE A 25 4.15 -27.11 -29.44
CA ILE A 25 4.15 -25.71 -29.05
C ILE A 25 3.43 -25.69 -27.70
N SER A 26 4.21 -25.61 -26.62
CA SER A 26 3.67 -25.31 -25.30
C SER A 26 3.07 -23.91 -25.39
N LEU A 27 1.74 -23.84 -25.49
CA LEU A 27 1.00 -22.61 -25.27
C LEU A 27 1.26 -22.25 -23.80
N GLN A 28 2.24 -21.39 -23.55
CA GLN A 28 2.42 -20.79 -22.25
C GLN A 28 1.12 -20.02 -22.00
N ALA A 29 0.29 -20.51 -21.08
CA ALA A 29 -0.99 -19.87 -20.78
C ALA A 29 -0.72 -18.40 -20.47
N ALA A 30 -1.35 -17.49 -21.24
CA ALA A 30 -1.20 -16.07 -21.04
C ALA A 30 -1.52 -15.72 -19.57
N ASP A 31 -0.71 -14.88 -18.94
CA ASP A 31 -0.94 -14.44 -17.57
C ASP A 31 -2.28 -13.67 -17.52
N PRO A 32 -3.34 -14.21 -16.88
CA PRO A 32 -4.66 -13.59 -16.91
C PRO A 32 -4.68 -12.22 -16.21
N TYR A 33 -3.63 -11.88 -15.47
CA TYR A 33 -3.49 -10.63 -14.74
C TYR A 33 -2.63 -9.58 -15.48
N GLU A 34 -2.09 -9.88 -16.66
CA GLU A 34 -1.19 -8.96 -17.38
C GLU A 34 -1.85 -7.60 -17.65
N ALA A 35 -3.07 -7.60 -18.20
CA ALA A 35 -3.81 -6.37 -18.49
C ALA A 35 -4.15 -5.56 -17.23
N GLN A 36 -4.47 -6.23 -16.11
CA GLN A 36 -4.75 -5.55 -14.84
C GLN A 36 -3.48 -4.94 -14.24
N ARG A 37 -2.33 -5.62 -14.40
CA ARG A 37 -1.03 -5.12 -13.93
C ARG A 37 -0.54 -3.92 -14.74
N ASP A 38 -0.70 -3.95 -16.05
CA ASP A 38 -0.36 -2.80 -16.90
C ASP A 38 -1.29 -1.61 -16.61
N TYR A 39 -2.60 -1.85 -16.48
CA TYR A 39 -3.56 -0.83 -16.08
C TYR A 39 -3.20 -0.20 -14.73
N LEU A 40 -2.90 -1.02 -13.71
CA LEU A 40 -2.46 -0.53 -12.39
C LEU A 40 -1.24 0.40 -12.53
N THR A 41 -0.22 -0.05 -13.28
CA THR A 41 1.04 0.68 -13.43
C THR A 41 0.81 2.02 -14.13
N ARG A 42 0.03 2.04 -15.22
CA ARG A 42 -0.23 3.27 -15.96
C ARG A 42 -1.12 4.23 -15.19
N GLU A 43 -2.22 3.74 -14.63
CA GLU A 43 -3.30 4.59 -14.11
C GLU A 43 -3.08 5.03 -12.67
N TYR A 44 -2.48 4.20 -11.82
CA TYR A 44 -2.34 4.49 -10.39
C TYR A 44 -0.89 4.69 -9.92
N VAL A 45 0.09 4.50 -10.82
CA VAL A 45 1.52 4.68 -10.47
C VAL A 45 2.14 5.76 -11.35
N GLU A 46 2.13 5.59 -12.67
CA GLU A 46 2.73 6.55 -13.61
C GLU A 46 2.00 7.89 -13.63
N LYS A 47 0.66 7.89 -13.78
CA LYS A 47 -0.15 9.12 -13.75
C LYS A 47 -0.09 9.87 -12.42
N GLU A 48 0.22 9.16 -11.34
CA GLU A 48 0.33 9.74 -10.00
C GLU A 48 1.74 10.29 -9.69
N GLY A 49 2.63 10.31 -10.68
CA GLY A 49 3.89 11.06 -10.62
C GLY A 49 5.16 10.22 -10.59
N ILE A 50 5.08 8.89 -10.62
CA ILE A 50 6.27 8.04 -10.74
C ILE A 50 6.77 8.09 -12.19
N THR A 51 8.02 8.50 -12.39
CA THR A 51 8.59 8.77 -13.72
C THR A 51 9.79 7.88 -14.07
N ASN A 52 10.39 7.21 -13.08
CA ASN A 52 11.53 6.33 -13.27
C ASN A 52 11.10 5.07 -14.01
N LYS A 53 11.50 4.98 -15.28
CA LYS A 53 11.16 3.86 -16.18
C LYS A 53 11.58 2.49 -15.64
N ARG A 54 12.69 2.40 -14.90
CA ARG A 54 13.15 1.14 -14.30
C ARG A 54 12.19 0.69 -13.20
N VAL A 55 11.74 1.63 -12.36
CA VAL A 55 10.76 1.36 -11.29
C VAL A 55 9.40 0.99 -11.88
N LEU A 56 8.89 1.76 -12.85
CA LEU A 56 7.63 1.45 -13.53
C LEU A 56 7.66 0.05 -14.15
N GLU A 57 8.78 -0.34 -14.77
CA GLU A 57 8.91 -1.67 -15.35
C GLU A 57 9.00 -2.76 -14.29
N ALA A 58 9.69 -2.53 -13.16
CA ALA A 58 9.70 -3.48 -12.06
C ALA A 58 8.30 -3.73 -11.49
N ILE A 59 7.49 -2.67 -11.33
CA ILE A 59 6.08 -2.80 -10.92
C ILE A 59 5.27 -3.57 -11.98
N ARG A 60 5.44 -3.23 -13.26
CA ARG A 60 4.76 -3.86 -14.39
C ARG A 60 5.10 -5.35 -14.55
N GLN A 61 6.28 -5.79 -14.17
CA GLN A 61 6.71 -7.19 -14.31
C GLN A 61 6.49 -8.04 -13.06
N THR A 62 6.30 -7.42 -11.88
CA THR A 62 6.14 -8.17 -10.63
C THR A 62 4.68 -8.62 -10.44
N PRO A 63 4.38 -9.94 -10.43
CA PRO A 63 3.02 -10.46 -10.36
C PRO A 63 2.43 -10.36 -8.94
N ARG A 64 1.99 -9.16 -8.53
CA ARG A 64 1.49 -8.83 -7.18
C ARG A 64 0.46 -9.84 -6.63
N HIS A 65 -0.41 -10.37 -7.48
CA HIS A 65 -1.42 -11.38 -7.14
C HIS A 65 -0.85 -12.70 -6.58
N LEU A 66 0.43 -12.99 -6.79
CA LEU A 66 1.13 -14.16 -6.24
C LEU A 66 1.72 -13.91 -4.84
N PHE A 67 1.71 -12.64 -4.39
CA PHE A 67 2.20 -12.19 -3.08
C PHE A 67 1.06 -11.92 -2.09
N VAL A 68 -0.19 -12.26 -2.45
CA VAL A 68 -1.36 -12.07 -1.59
C VAL A 68 -2.13 -13.37 -1.37
N PRO A 69 -2.86 -13.52 -0.25
CA PRO A 69 -3.77 -14.63 -0.04
C PRO A 69 -4.82 -14.74 -1.15
N ALA A 70 -5.29 -15.95 -1.42
CA ALA A 70 -6.29 -16.19 -2.47
C ALA A 70 -7.58 -15.38 -2.27
N SER A 71 -8.00 -15.17 -1.03
CA SER A 71 -9.23 -14.45 -0.66
C SER A 71 -9.25 -12.97 -1.06
N VAL A 72 -8.09 -12.35 -1.32
CA VAL A 72 -7.97 -10.94 -1.70
C VAL A 72 -7.32 -10.77 -3.09
N ARG A 73 -7.14 -11.87 -3.82
CA ARG A 73 -6.39 -11.86 -5.08
C ARG A 73 -7.05 -11.02 -6.17
N GLU A 74 -8.37 -10.97 -6.22
CA GLU A 74 -9.14 -10.13 -7.16
C GLU A 74 -8.84 -8.63 -6.96
N GLN A 75 -8.42 -8.24 -5.75
CA GLN A 75 -8.08 -6.86 -5.40
C GLN A 75 -6.58 -6.56 -5.60
N ALA A 76 -5.77 -7.54 -6.02
CA ALA A 76 -4.32 -7.40 -6.07
C ALA A 76 -3.82 -6.23 -6.94
N TYR A 77 -4.62 -5.78 -7.91
CA TYR A 77 -4.31 -4.70 -8.84
C TYR A 77 -5.16 -3.45 -8.63
N THR A 78 -5.60 -3.23 -7.39
CA THR A 78 -6.13 -1.95 -6.91
C THR A 78 -5.04 -1.23 -6.11
N ASP A 79 -5.01 0.11 -6.15
CA ASP A 79 -4.02 0.88 -5.39
C ASP A 79 -4.41 1.03 -3.93
N GLN A 80 -4.37 -0.08 -3.19
CA GLN A 80 -4.70 -0.13 -1.77
C GLN A 80 -3.85 -1.18 -1.04
N ALA A 81 -3.80 -1.04 0.29
CA ALA A 81 -3.22 -2.04 1.15
C ALA A 81 -4.14 -3.26 1.26
N LEU A 82 -3.58 -4.47 1.28
CA LEU A 82 -4.36 -5.72 1.45
C LEU A 82 -3.82 -6.53 2.62
N SER A 83 -4.70 -7.15 3.40
CA SER A 83 -4.29 -8.04 4.49
C SER A 83 -3.54 -9.27 3.95
N ILE A 84 -2.39 -9.57 4.56
CA ILE A 84 -1.60 -10.77 4.28
C ILE A 84 -1.61 -11.77 5.47
N GLY A 85 -2.45 -11.49 6.47
CA GLY A 85 -2.54 -12.20 7.73
C GLY A 85 -1.59 -11.66 8.81
N HIS A 86 -1.73 -12.17 10.04
CA HIS A 86 -0.89 -11.81 11.19
C HIS A 86 -0.85 -10.31 11.52
N GLY A 87 -1.96 -9.58 11.30
CA GLY A 87 -2.01 -8.14 11.52
C GLY A 87 -1.17 -7.31 10.54
N GLN A 88 -0.69 -7.91 9.45
CA GLN A 88 0.16 -7.25 8.46
C GLN A 88 -0.57 -7.03 7.12
N THR A 89 -0.07 -6.07 6.36
CA THR A 89 -0.58 -5.70 5.04
C THR A 89 0.53 -5.65 3.99
N ILE A 90 0.21 -5.98 2.74
CA ILE A 90 1.01 -5.57 1.60
C ILE A 90 0.69 -4.10 1.27
N SER A 91 1.70 -3.23 1.15
CA SER A 91 1.52 -1.79 0.89
C SER A 91 0.89 -1.50 -0.48
N PRO A 92 0.19 -0.37 -0.68
CA PRO A 92 -0.32 0.02 -1.99
C PRO A 92 0.78 0.05 -3.07
N PRO A 93 0.51 -0.40 -4.31
CA PRO A 93 1.45 -0.33 -5.43
C PRO A 93 2.10 1.04 -5.66
N PHE A 94 1.35 2.14 -5.57
CA PHE A 94 1.94 3.47 -5.67
C PHE A 94 3.01 3.69 -4.60
N ILE A 95 2.75 3.27 -3.36
CA ILE A 95 3.66 3.48 -2.23
C ILE A 95 4.94 2.66 -2.39
N VAL A 96 4.81 1.42 -2.86
CA VAL A 96 5.96 0.57 -3.23
C VAL A 96 6.80 1.25 -4.31
N ALA A 97 6.16 1.78 -5.36
CA ALA A 97 6.83 2.49 -6.44
C ALA A 97 7.50 3.79 -5.97
N TYR A 98 6.77 4.61 -5.19
CA TYR A 98 7.25 5.86 -4.61
C TYR A 98 8.48 5.63 -3.75
N MET A 99 8.41 4.69 -2.80
CA MET A 99 9.54 4.40 -1.94
C MET A 99 10.76 3.93 -2.73
N THR A 100 10.52 3.11 -3.76
CA THR A 100 11.57 2.60 -4.64
C THR A 100 12.19 3.70 -5.50
N GLU A 101 11.40 4.61 -6.05
CA GLU A 101 11.88 5.75 -6.86
C GLU A 101 12.70 6.72 -6.01
N VAL A 102 12.20 7.10 -4.84
CA VAL A 102 12.88 8.01 -3.90
C VAL A 102 14.21 7.43 -3.41
N LEU A 103 14.27 6.11 -3.18
CA LEU A 103 15.50 5.43 -2.76
C LEU A 103 16.58 5.45 -3.84
N ASP A 104 16.17 5.60 -5.11
CA ASP A 104 17.01 5.63 -6.31
C ASP A 104 18.03 4.45 -6.37
N PRO A 105 17.53 3.20 -6.52
CA PRO A 105 18.35 1.99 -6.55
C PRO A 105 19.18 1.88 -7.84
N GLN A 106 20.46 1.57 -7.68
CA GLN A 106 21.40 1.33 -8.77
C GLN A 106 21.68 -0.17 -8.97
N PRO A 107 22.00 -0.62 -10.20
CA PRO A 107 22.24 -2.04 -10.48
C PRO A 107 23.35 -2.70 -9.65
N THR A 108 24.28 -1.90 -9.09
CA THR A 108 25.38 -2.38 -8.25
C THR A 108 25.04 -2.41 -6.77
N ASP A 109 23.90 -1.83 -6.36
CA ASP A 109 23.56 -1.63 -4.96
C ASP A 109 23.27 -2.96 -4.26
N LYS A 110 23.68 -3.02 -2.99
CA LYS A 110 23.21 -3.97 -2.00
C LYS A 110 22.16 -3.28 -1.12
N VAL A 111 20.93 -3.80 -1.14
CA VAL A 111 19.80 -3.20 -0.43
C VAL A 111 19.39 -4.05 0.75
N LEU A 112 19.16 -3.42 1.91
CA LEU A 112 18.50 -4.04 3.05
C LEU A 112 17.04 -3.59 3.11
N GLU A 113 16.11 -4.52 3.09
CA GLU A 113 14.69 -4.33 3.37
C GLU A 113 14.37 -4.81 4.79
N ILE A 114 13.70 -3.96 5.56
CA ILE A 114 13.16 -4.29 6.88
C ILE A 114 11.65 -4.42 6.78
N GLY A 115 11.14 -5.64 7.00
CA GLY A 115 9.73 -5.99 6.84
C GLY A 115 9.45 -6.70 5.52
N THR A 116 9.95 -7.94 5.35
CA THR A 116 9.69 -8.71 4.12
C THR A 116 8.19 -8.83 3.83
N GLY A 117 7.36 -9.02 4.85
CA GLY A 117 5.91 -9.16 4.73
C GLY A 117 5.53 -10.26 3.75
N SER A 118 4.98 -9.86 2.60
CA SER A 118 4.66 -10.79 1.52
C SER A 118 5.85 -11.16 0.62
N GLY A 119 6.91 -10.35 0.60
CA GLY A 119 8.04 -10.42 -0.33
C GLY A 119 7.86 -9.58 -1.60
N TYR A 120 6.76 -8.83 -1.74
CA TYR A 120 6.48 -8.07 -2.96
C TYR A 120 7.47 -6.91 -3.19
N GLN A 121 7.78 -6.12 -2.15
CA GLN A 121 8.74 -5.02 -2.27
C GLN A 121 10.16 -5.55 -2.56
N ALA A 122 10.58 -6.64 -1.90
CA ALA A 122 11.82 -7.36 -2.26
C ALA A 122 11.87 -7.77 -3.74
N ALA A 123 10.76 -8.30 -4.27
CA ALA A 123 10.63 -8.72 -5.66
C ALA A 123 10.71 -7.53 -6.63
N VAL A 124 10.13 -6.38 -6.28
CA VAL A 124 10.22 -5.13 -7.05
C VAL A 124 11.66 -4.58 -7.06
N LEU A 125 12.39 -4.70 -5.95
CA LEU A 125 13.80 -4.26 -5.86
C LEU A 125 14.75 -5.18 -6.63
N SER A 126 14.49 -6.49 -6.63
CA SER A 126 15.35 -7.51 -7.23
C SER A 126 15.90 -7.18 -8.64
N PRO A 127 15.10 -6.76 -9.64
CA PRO A 127 15.61 -6.43 -10.97
C PRO A 127 16.36 -5.08 -11.03
N LEU A 128 16.34 -4.29 -9.97
CA LEU A 128 16.91 -2.94 -9.92
C LEU A 128 18.31 -2.89 -9.30
N VAL A 129 18.72 -3.94 -8.59
CA VAL A 129 19.93 -3.93 -7.74
C VAL A 129 20.71 -5.23 -7.84
N LYS A 130 21.90 -5.25 -7.25
CA LYS A 130 22.76 -6.43 -7.23
C LYS A 130 22.18 -7.51 -6.32
N ASP A 131 21.91 -7.16 -5.07
CA ASP A 131 21.38 -8.07 -4.04
C ASP A 131 20.37 -7.34 -3.14
N VAL A 132 19.29 -8.03 -2.78
CA VAL A 132 18.30 -7.61 -1.79
C VAL A 132 18.41 -8.54 -0.59
N TYR A 133 18.63 -7.98 0.59
CA TYR A 133 18.60 -8.67 1.87
C TYR A 133 17.34 -8.23 2.60
N SER A 134 16.45 -9.16 2.95
CA SER A 134 15.15 -8.83 3.53
C SER A 134 14.93 -9.56 4.85
N ILE A 135 14.50 -8.84 5.88
CA ILE A 135 14.26 -9.39 7.23
C ILE A 135 12.78 -9.33 7.57
N GLU A 136 12.24 -10.44 8.11
CA GLU A 136 10.88 -10.53 8.65
C GLU A 136 10.87 -11.12 10.05
N ILE A 137 10.17 -10.48 10.97
CA ILE A 137 10.07 -10.92 12.36
C ILE A 137 8.95 -11.95 12.56
N VAL A 138 7.89 -11.88 11.77
CA VAL A 138 6.77 -12.83 11.79
C VAL A 138 7.13 -14.06 10.96
N GLU A 139 7.63 -15.09 11.64
CA GLU A 139 8.12 -16.34 11.03
C GLU A 139 7.20 -16.95 9.94
N PRO A 140 5.87 -17.10 10.15
CA PRO A 140 4.98 -17.62 9.11
C PRO A 140 4.95 -16.78 7.83
N LEU A 141 5.07 -15.44 7.94
CA LEU A 141 5.14 -14.55 6.78
C LEU A 141 6.49 -14.68 6.09
N GLY A 142 7.60 -14.66 6.84
CA GLY A 142 8.94 -14.79 6.30
C GLY A 142 9.13 -16.09 5.52
N ARG A 143 8.64 -17.22 6.06
CA ARG A 143 8.67 -18.53 5.36
C ARG A 143 7.85 -18.51 4.07
N ARG A 144 6.66 -17.88 4.08
CA ARG A 144 5.80 -17.77 2.90
C ARG A 144 6.41 -16.89 1.81
N ALA A 145 7.00 -15.76 2.20
CA ALA A 145 7.69 -14.85 1.31
C ALA A 145 8.89 -15.54 0.64
N ALA A 146 9.75 -16.20 1.43
CA ALA A 146 10.90 -16.97 0.93
C ALA A 146 10.48 -18.04 -0.08
N SER A 147 9.44 -18.82 0.24
CA SER A 147 8.91 -19.84 -0.67
C SER A 147 8.34 -19.24 -1.97
N THR A 148 7.65 -18.10 -1.87
CA THR A 148 7.10 -17.40 -3.03
C THR A 148 8.21 -16.85 -3.93
N LEU A 149 9.20 -16.17 -3.36
CA LEU A 149 10.35 -15.63 -4.07
C LEU A 149 11.15 -16.74 -4.78
N GLN A 150 11.39 -17.86 -4.10
CA GLN A 150 12.05 -19.03 -4.67
C GLN A 150 11.25 -19.63 -5.83
N ARG A 151 9.93 -19.84 -5.65
CA ARG A 151 9.04 -20.37 -6.69
C ARG A 151 8.99 -19.47 -7.93
N LEU A 152 9.07 -18.16 -7.73
CA LEU A 152 9.13 -17.15 -8.80
C LEU A 152 10.56 -16.91 -9.34
N ARG A 153 11.56 -17.61 -8.81
CA ARG A 153 12.96 -17.60 -9.26
C ARG A 153 13.67 -16.25 -9.11
N TYR A 154 13.33 -15.49 -8.07
CA TYR A 154 14.14 -14.34 -7.65
C TYR A 154 15.44 -14.84 -7.01
N LYS A 155 16.56 -14.72 -7.73
CA LYS A 155 17.85 -15.36 -7.35
C LYS A 155 18.74 -14.51 -6.46
N ASN A 156 18.54 -13.19 -6.46
CA ASN A 156 19.33 -12.22 -5.70
C ASN A 156 18.56 -11.64 -4.50
N VAL A 157 17.50 -12.32 -4.06
CA VAL A 157 16.75 -11.95 -2.85
C VAL A 157 17.07 -12.96 -1.76
N HIS A 158 17.68 -12.48 -0.67
CA HIS A 158 18.09 -13.26 0.49
C HIS A 158 17.17 -12.90 1.66
N THR A 159 16.38 -13.84 2.14
CA THR A 159 15.43 -13.62 3.24
C THR A 159 15.94 -14.19 4.55
N ARG A 160 15.70 -13.50 5.67
CA ARG A 160 15.96 -14.01 7.02
C ARG A 160 14.78 -13.76 7.95
N ILE A 161 14.55 -14.71 8.85
CA ILE A 161 13.62 -14.52 9.97
C ILE A 161 14.41 -13.91 11.13
N GLY A 162 13.97 -12.76 11.63
CA GLY A 162 14.65 -12.07 12.72
C GLY A 162 14.09 -10.68 12.99
N ASP A 163 14.59 -10.04 14.06
CA ASP A 163 14.21 -8.68 14.41
C ASP A 163 14.92 -7.68 13.47
N GLY A 164 14.12 -6.99 12.65
CA GLY A 164 14.60 -5.97 11.73
C GLY A 164 15.21 -4.74 12.40
N PHE A 165 14.91 -4.49 13.68
CA PHE A 165 15.54 -3.42 14.47
C PHE A 165 17.07 -3.55 14.51
N GLN A 166 17.58 -4.79 14.46
CA GLN A 166 19.01 -5.09 14.51
C GLN A 166 19.70 -5.01 13.14
N GLY A 167 18.96 -4.86 12.04
CA GLY A 167 19.50 -4.97 10.69
C GLY A 167 20.15 -6.34 10.41
N TRP A 168 21.02 -6.41 9.40
CA TRP A 168 21.76 -7.61 8.99
C TRP A 168 23.27 -7.35 8.95
N SER A 169 23.88 -7.27 10.13
CA SER A 169 25.30 -6.91 10.28
C SER A 169 26.27 -7.80 9.48
N GLU A 170 25.94 -9.09 9.29
CA GLU A 170 26.81 -10.02 8.53
C GLU A 170 26.93 -9.67 7.04
N HIS A 171 26.03 -8.86 6.49
CA HIS A 171 26.06 -8.43 5.09
C HIS A 171 26.26 -6.92 4.91
N ALA A 172 26.34 -6.18 6.01
CA ALA A 172 26.69 -4.77 6.01
C ALA A 172 28.11 -4.53 5.42
N PRO A 173 28.40 -3.33 4.92
CA PRO A 173 27.47 -2.21 4.79
C PRO A 173 26.53 -2.37 3.59
N PHE A 174 25.40 -1.67 3.64
CA PHE A 174 24.39 -1.58 2.58
C PHE A 174 24.47 -0.23 1.88
N ASP A 175 24.26 -0.25 0.55
CA ASP A 175 24.13 0.95 -0.27
C ASP A 175 22.83 1.69 0.04
N LYS A 176 21.76 0.92 0.25
CA LYS A 176 20.42 1.43 0.48
C LYS A 176 19.72 0.63 1.58
N ILE A 177 18.87 1.31 2.35
CA ILE A 177 17.98 0.67 3.32
C ILE A 177 16.55 1.14 3.07
N ILE A 178 15.61 0.20 3.03
CA ILE A 178 14.18 0.47 2.90
C ILE A 178 13.44 -0.19 4.06
N VAL A 179 12.67 0.61 4.79
CA VAL A 179 11.93 0.13 5.97
C VAL A 179 10.45 0.20 5.68
N THR A 180 9.77 -0.95 5.67
CA THR A 180 8.35 -1.11 5.31
C THR A 180 7.47 -1.35 6.54
N CYS A 181 7.90 -0.81 7.68
CA CYS A 181 7.17 -0.72 8.93
C CYS A 181 7.65 0.53 9.69
N SER A 182 6.82 1.09 10.57
CA SER A 182 7.14 2.36 11.23
C SER A 182 7.68 2.19 12.64
N PRO A 183 8.96 2.53 12.90
CA PRO A 183 9.45 2.79 14.24
C PRO A 183 9.17 4.25 14.66
N GLU A 184 9.19 4.52 15.97
CA GLU A 184 9.08 5.88 16.52
C GLU A 184 10.38 6.69 16.34
N SER A 185 11.52 6.00 16.30
CA SER A 185 12.84 6.60 16.09
C SER A 185 13.70 5.69 15.21
N ILE A 186 14.63 6.26 14.46
CA ILE A 186 15.55 5.50 13.59
C ILE A 186 16.38 4.53 14.44
N PRO A 187 16.35 3.21 14.16
CA PRO A 187 17.20 2.25 14.87
C PRO A 187 18.69 2.47 14.58
N ASN A 188 19.50 2.68 15.63
CA ASN A 188 20.95 2.87 15.50
C ASN A 188 21.66 1.78 14.67
N PRO A 189 21.34 0.47 14.78
CA PRO A 189 21.99 -0.55 13.96
C PRO A 189 21.81 -0.31 12.45
N LEU A 190 20.69 0.26 12.01
CA LEU A 190 20.47 0.58 10.60
C LEU A 190 21.34 1.77 10.15
N ILE A 191 21.60 2.73 11.02
CA ILE A 191 22.51 3.86 10.76
C ILE A 191 23.95 3.35 10.58
N GLU A 192 24.38 2.45 11.47
CA GLU A 192 25.72 1.85 11.45
C GLU A 192 25.94 1.02 10.20
N GLN A 193 24.91 0.27 9.77
CA GLN A 193 24.98 -0.62 8.61
C GLN A 193 24.78 0.08 7.26
N LEU A 194 24.31 1.34 7.25
CA LEU A 194 24.28 2.15 6.04
C LEU A 194 25.71 2.63 5.70
N ARG A 195 26.14 2.45 4.45
CA ARG A 195 27.45 2.96 4.01
C ARG A 195 27.45 4.48 3.91
N GLU A 196 28.65 5.05 3.87
CA GLU A 196 28.86 6.46 3.52
C GLU A 196 28.33 6.77 2.10
N GLY A 197 27.57 7.86 1.96
CA GLY A 197 26.80 8.21 0.76
C GLY A 197 25.61 7.28 0.46
N GLY A 198 25.29 6.36 1.37
CA GLY A 198 24.11 5.49 1.27
C GLY A 198 22.83 6.24 1.63
N LYS A 199 21.70 5.74 1.13
CA LYS A 199 20.37 6.32 1.39
C LYS A 199 19.46 5.36 2.15
N MET A 200 18.63 5.89 3.05
CA MET A 200 17.57 5.14 3.73
C MET A 200 16.23 5.84 3.54
N ILE A 201 15.20 5.07 3.16
CA ILE A 201 13.81 5.51 3.24
C ILE A 201 13.08 4.77 4.35
N ILE A 202 12.42 5.52 5.23
CA ILE A 202 11.79 5.01 6.44
C ILE A 202 10.54 5.82 6.81
N PRO A 203 9.39 5.19 7.11
CA PRO A 203 8.26 5.86 7.74
C PRO A 203 8.53 6.02 9.24
N LEU A 204 8.63 7.26 9.73
CA LEU A 204 8.92 7.56 11.14
C LEU A 204 7.74 8.25 11.80
N GLY A 205 7.45 7.87 13.04
CA GLY A 205 6.54 8.61 13.89
C GLY A 205 5.73 7.77 14.88
N GLU A 206 4.67 8.38 15.38
CA GLU A 206 3.70 7.73 16.23
C GLU A 206 2.86 6.72 15.45
N ARG A 207 2.05 5.92 16.16
CA ARG A 207 1.36 4.77 15.53
C ARG A 207 0.51 5.15 14.31
N TYR A 208 -0.16 6.29 14.37
CA TYR A 208 -1.04 6.76 13.29
C TYR A 208 -0.55 8.06 12.65
N GLN A 209 0.55 8.64 13.14
CA GLN A 209 1.09 9.89 12.63
C GLN A 209 2.53 9.64 12.21
N GLN A 210 2.70 9.38 10.92
CA GLN A 210 3.97 8.97 10.35
C GLN A 210 4.25 9.80 9.10
N VAL A 211 5.51 10.09 8.88
CA VAL A 211 6.01 10.77 7.69
C VAL A 211 7.13 9.94 7.10
N PHE A 212 7.20 9.87 5.77
CA PHE A 212 8.37 9.29 5.13
C PHE A 212 9.57 10.23 5.28
N TYR A 213 10.72 9.67 5.63
CA TYR A 213 11.98 10.38 5.61
C TYR A 213 12.93 9.73 4.60
N LEU A 214 13.59 10.56 3.80
CA LEU A 214 14.81 10.18 3.09
C LEU A 214 16.00 10.64 3.91
N LEU A 215 16.87 9.69 4.24
CA LEU A 215 18.07 9.91 5.03
C LEU A 215 19.27 9.61 4.14
N GLU A 216 20.27 10.49 4.12
CA GLU A 216 21.55 10.24 3.46
C GLU A 216 22.68 10.30 4.48
N LYS A 217 23.61 9.33 4.41
CA LYS A 217 24.76 9.31 5.31
C LYS A 217 25.89 10.16 4.72
N VAL A 218 26.22 11.25 5.41
CA VAL A 218 27.26 12.22 5.06
C VAL A 218 28.14 12.47 6.28
N ASP A 219 29.44 12.25 6.14
CA ASP A 219 30.46 12.33 7.18
C ASP A 219 30.08 11.52 8.44
N GLY A 220 29.54 10.32 8.23
CA GLY A 220 29.08 9.43 9.30
C GLY A 220 27.79 9.87 10.01
N LYS A 221 27.14 10.96 9.59
CA LYS A 221 25.88 11.47 10.14
C LYS A 221 24.74 11.32 9.13
N LEU A 222 23.51 11.25 9.63
CA LEU A 222 22.33 11.27 8.77
C LEU A 222 21.88 12.70 8.52
N VAL A 223 21.85 13.09 7.25
CA VAL A 223 21.10 14.26 6.78
C VAL A 223 19.69 13.79 6.47
N SER A 224 18.69 14.43 7.08
CA SER A 224 17.30 14.01 7.03
C SER A 224 16.46 14.97 6.20
N GLN A 225 15.66 14.42 5.29
CA GLN A 225 14.67 15.15 4.51
C GLN A 225 13.28 14.55 4.80
N PRO A 226 12.34 15.30 5.40
CA PRO A 226 10.95 14.89 5.46
C PRO A 226 10.36 14.89 4.05
N LEU A 227 9.48 13.92 3.81
CA LEU A 227 8.71 13.75 2.58
C LEU A 227 7.22 13.82 2.96
N GLN A 228 6.38 13.02 2.30
CA GLN A 228 4.93 13.04 2.53
C GLN A 228 4.48 12.23 3.76
N PRO A 229 3.35 12.62 4.39
CA PRO A 229 2.66 11.81 5.39
C PRO A 229 2.25 10.42 4.88
N THR A 230 2.28 9.43 5.77
CA THR A 230 2.05 8.02 5.42
C THR A 230 1.47 7.23 6.60
N LEU A 231 1.05 5.99 6.35
CA LEU A 231 0.58 5.08 7.41
C LEU A 231 1.01 3.63 7.15
N PHE A 232 1.95 3.17 7.96
CA PHE A 232 2.47 1.81 7.95
C PHE A 232 2.16 1.09 9.26
N VAL A 233 2.19 -0.25 9.18
CA VAL A 233 2.19 -1.10 10.38
C VAL A 233 3.41 -0.76 11.25
N PRO A 234 3.31 -0.83 12.59
CA PRO A 234 4.43 -0.53 13.47
C PRO A 234 5.56 -1.56 13.28
N MET A 235 6.81 -1.12 13.41
CA MET A 235 7.94 -2.03 13.60
C MET A 235 7.78 -2.72 14.96
N THR A 236 7.59 -4.04 14.96
CA THR A 236 7.42 -4.83 16.18
C THR A 236 8.77 -5.25 16.78
N GLY A 237 8.76 -6.08 17.83
CA GLY A 237 9.98 -6.47 18.54
C GLY A 237 10.54 -5.33 19.40
N LEU A 238 11.87 -5.20 19.44
CA LEU A 238 12.54 -4.20 20.28
C LEU A 238 12.13 -2.75 19.98
N SER A 239 11.74 -2.46 18.74
CA SER A 239 11.24 -1.13 18.38
C SER A 239 9.94 -0.79 19.11
N GLU A 240 9.04 -1.75 19.22
CA GLU A 240 7.72 -1.54 19.83
C GLU A 240 7.82 -1.54 21.37
N GLU A 241 8.68 -2.38 21.94
CA GLU A 241 8.98 -2.35 23.38
C GLU A 241 9.54 -1.00 23.84
N LYS A 242 10.21 -0.28 22.95
CA LYS A 242 10.80 1.05 23.22
C LYS A 242 9.85 2.22 22.90
N ARG A 243 8.63 1.94 22.42
CA ARG A 243 7.67 2.99 22.04
C ARG A 243 7.26 3.80 23.28
N ARG A 244 7.35 5.12 23.19
CA ARG A 244 7.03 6.05 24.28
C ARG A 244 5.62 6.58 24.15
N VAL A 245 5.21 6.94 22.93
CA VAL A 245 3.86 7.45 22.68
C VAL A 245 2.93 6.32 22.27
N LEU A 246 1.92 6.06 23.10
CA LEU A 246 0.87 5.09 22.86
C LEU A 246 -0.44 5.80 22.50
N PRO A 247 -1.20 5.30 21.51
CA PRO A 247 -2.48 5.89 21.17
C PRO A 247 -3.50 5.68 22.30
N ASN A 248 -4.48 6.59 22.40
CA ASN A 248 -5.59 6.45 23.34
C ASN A 248 -6.86 5.94 22.64
N PRO A 249 -7.12 4.62 22.65
CA PRO A 249 -8.27 4.04 21.94
C PRO A 249 -9.64 4.44 22.52
N ALA A 250 -9.69 5.03 23.72
CA ALA A 250 -10.91 5.54 24.34
C ALA A 250 -11.25 6.97 23.90
N LYS A 251 -10.29 7.68 23.28
CA LYS A 251 -10.43 9.05 22.78
C LYS A 251 -9.96 9.14 21.32
N PRO A 252 -10.62 8.45 20.37
CA PRO A 252 -10.38 8.65 18.95
C PRO A 252 -10.61 10.11 18.57
N GLU A 253 -9.66 10.68 17.84
CA GLU A 253 -9.71 12.02 17.29
C GLU A 253 -9.06 12.04 15.91
N LEU A 254 -9.43 13.04 15.11
CA LEU A 254 -8.68 13.40 13.90
C LEU A 254 -7.83 14.61 14.21
N ILE A 255 -6.60 14.60 13.72
CA ILE A 255 -5.71 15.75 13.78
C ILE A 255 -5.81 16.58 12.50
N ASN A 256 -5.52 17.88 12.64
CA ASN A 256 -5.49 18.84 11.53
C ASN A 256 -6.81 18.93 10.75
N GLY A 257 -7.96 18.82 11.43
CA GLY A 257 -9.28 18.87 10.80
C GLY A 257 -9.65 20.22 10.16
N SER A 258 -8.99 21.30 10.58
CA SER A 258 -9.08 22.66 10.02
C SER A 258 -8.02 22.96 8.95
N PHE A 259 -7.10 22.02 8.69
CA PHE A 259 -6.05 22.18 7.67
C PHE A 259 -5.12 23.39 7.85
N GLU A 260 -5.02 23.92 9.07
CA GLU A 260 -4.12 25.02 9.41
C GLU A 260 -2.64 24.58 9.50
N LEU A 261 -2.39 23.29 9.76
CA LEU A 261 -1.04 22.75 9.92
C LEU A 261 -0.47 22.27 8.57
N ASP A 262 0.73 22.76 8.27
CA ASP A 262 1.62 22.41 7.15
C ASP A 262 3.03 22.86 7.59
N GLU A 263 3.64 22.11 8.51
CA GLU A 263 4.82 22.55 9.26
C GLU A 263 6.06 22.71 8.38
N ASN A 264 6.17 21.91 7.32
CA ASN A 264 7.30 21.93 6.40
C ASN A 264 7.01 22.75 5.12
N GLY A 265 5.79 23.26 4.95
CA GLY A 265 5.38 24.09 3.81
C GLY A 265 5.39 23.33 2.48
N ASP A 266 5.22 22.01 2.50
CA ASP A 266 5.23 21.18 1.29
C ASP A 266 3.84 21.07 0.62
N GLY A 267 2.81 21.61 1.28
CA GLY A 267 1.43 21.64 0.80
C GLY A 267 0.66 20.35 1.03
N PHE A 268 1.26 19.34 1.69
CA PHE A 268 0.54 18.19 2.19
C PHE A 268 -0.15 18.54 3.51
N MET A 269 -1.34 17.96 3.71
CA MET A 269 -2.07 18.12 4.97
C MET A 269 -1.44 17.21 6.02
N ASP A 270 -0.68 17.81 6.94
CA ASP A 270 -0.08 17.09 8.05
C ASP A 270 -1.14 16.28 8.80
N GLY A 271 -0.80 15.02 9.06
CA GLY A 271 -1.68 14.06 9.71
C GLY A 271 -2.66 13.30 8.82
N PHE A 272 -2.87 13.74 7.57
CA PHE A 272 -3.60 12.97 6.58
C PHE A 272 -2.64 12.24 5.64
N HIS A 273 -2.89 10.97 5.36
CA HIS A 273 -2.05 10.10 4.55
C HIS A 273 -2.70 9.82 3.20
N TYR A 274 -1.92 9.27 2.27
CA TYR A 274 -2.41 8.80 0.97
C TYR A 274 -3.23 9.86 0.23
N GLN A 275 -2.76 11.11 0.31
CA GLN A 275 -3.36 12.28 -0.29
C GLN A 275 -3.29 12.17 -1.82
N ARG A 276 -4.46 12.27 -2.48
CA ARG A 276 -4.63 12.26 -3.93
C ARG A 276 -5.55 13.38 -4.40
N ARG A 277 -5.03 14.21 -5.31
CA ARG A 277 -5.77 15.32 -5.96
C ARG A 277 -6.39 16.30 -4.97
N LEU A 278 -5.61 16.66 -3.95
CA LEU A 278 -5.98 17.68 -2.99
C LEU A 278 -5.15 18.92 -3.23
N THR A 279 -5.77 20.08 -3.02
CA THR A 279 -5.08 21.37 -2.96
C THR A 279 -5.48 22.05 -1.67
N ARG A 280 -4.49 22.46 -0.87
CA ARG A 280 -4.71 23.32 0.28
C ARG A 280 -4.96 24.75 -0.19
N MET A 281 -6.10 25.30 0.16
CA MET A 281 -6.56 26.60 -0.30
C MET A 281 -6.61 27.58 0.86
N LYS A 282 -6.20 28.82 0.63
CA LYS A 282 -6.41 29.93 1.57
C LYS A 282 -7.68 30.68 1.18
N GLY A 283 -8.60 30.91 2.11
CA GLY A 283 -9.85 31.61 1.80
C GLY A 283 -10.82 31.72 2.96
N ASP A 284 -12.10 31.89 2.63
CA ASP A 284 -13.22 31.95 3.58
C ASP A 284 -13.57 30.55 4.09
N ALA A 285 -12.72 30.03 4.97
CA ALA A 285 -12.86 28.73 5.63
C ALA A 285 -13.74 28.84 6.89
N PRO A 286 -14.62 27.85 7.16
CA PRO A 286 -15.40 27.77 8.39
C PRO A 286 -14.57 27.84 9.69
N ASP A 287 -13.38 27.24 9.73
CA ASP A 287 -12.45 27.27 10.86
C ASP A 287 -11.02 27.63 10.40
N GLY A 288 -10.62 28.88 10.64
CA GLY A 288 -9.28 29.37 10.29
C GLY A 288 -9.21 30.10 8.97
N ASP A 289 -8.06 29.99 8.30
CA ASP A 289 -7.73 30.65 7.04
C ASP A 289 -7.67 29.66 5.87
N TYR A 290 -7.58 28.35 6.14
CA TYR A 290 -7.34 27.32 5.14
C TYR A 290 -8.45 26.28 5.08
N TYR A 291 -8.61 25.68 3.91
CA TYR A 291 -9.48 24.54 3.68
C TYR A 291 -8.88 23.67 2.58
N VAL A 292 -9.45 22.49 2.35
CA VAL A 292 -8.94 21.56 1.33
C VAL A 292 -9.95 21.39 0.21
N GLU A 293 -9.49 21.54 -1.03
CA GLU A 293 -10.25 21.18 -2.23
C GLU A 293 -9.77 19.85 -2.79
N ILE A 294 -10.71 18.96 -3.08
CA ILE A 294 -10.49 17.68 -3.74
C ILE A 294 -11.21 17.71 -5.08
N GLU A 295 -10.48 17.49 -6.16
CA GLU A 295 -11.02 17.55 -7.53
C GLU A 295 -10.66 16.31 -8.34
N SER A 296 -11.62 15.81 -9.11
CA SER A 296 -11.40 14.74 -10.07
C SER A 296 -12.19 15.01 -11.34
N SER A 297 -11.52 14.89 -12.49
CA SER A 297 -12.14 15.00 -13.81
C SER A 297 -12.35 13.64 -14.48
N THR A 298 -11.86 12.55 -13.89
CA THR A 298 -11.83 11.23 -14.52
C THR A 298 -12.58 10.18 -13.67
N PRO A 299 -13.60 9.49 -14.22
CA PRO A 299 -14.34 8.47 -13.45
C PRO A 299 -13.44 7.33 -12.96
N GLY A 300 -13.49 7.07 -11.65
CA GLY A 300 -12.72 6.03 -10.97
C GLY A 300 -11.30 6.45 -10.57
N GLU A 301 -10.89 7.69 -10.84
CA GLU A 301 -9.63 8.25 -10.34
C GLU A 301 -9.67 8.41 -8.82
N ILE A 302 -8.56 8.12 -8.16
CA ILE A 302 -8.47 8.22 -6.70
C ILE A 302 -8.32 9.70 -6.37
N ALA A 303 -9.30 10.27 -5.67
CA ALA A 303 -9.28 11.65 -5.19
C ALA A 303 -9.82 11.66 -3.75
N GLN A 304 -8.90 11.56 -2.79
CA GLN A 304 -9.19 11.30 -1.39
C GLN A 304 -7.97 11.57 -0.49
N MET A 305 -8.23 11.66 0.81
CA MET A 305 -7.23 11.58 1.88
C MET A 305 -7.70 10.61 2.97
N LEU A 306 -6.74 10.02 3.68
CA LEU A 306 -6.98 9.04 4.73
C LEU A 306 -6.40 9.50 6.06
N GLN A 307 -6.98 9.09 7.18
CA GLN A 307 -6.34 9.21 8.49
C GLN A 307 -6.70 8.00 9.36
N GLY A 308 -5.67 7.36 9.91
CA GLY A 308 -5.84 6.23 10.83
C GLY A 308 -5.97 6.68 12.28
N PHE A 309 -6.66 5.92 13.11
CA PHE A 309 -6.68 6.14 14.56
C PHE A 309 -7.00 4.85 15.33
N ALA A 310 -6.59 4.80 16.58
CA ALA A 310 -6.98 3.73 17.49
C ALA A 310 -8.42 3.94 17.97
N ILE A 311 -9.15 2.84 18.14
CA ILE A 311 -10.46 2.87 18.77
C ILE A 311 -10.72 1.55 19.47
N ASP A 312 -11.22 1.55 20.70
CA ASP A 312 -11.70 0.33 21.35
C ASP A 312 -13.21 0.27 21.32
N GLY A 313 -13.78 -0.52 20.40
CA GLY A 313 -15.22 -0.72 20.29
C GLY A 313 -15.88 -1.33 21.55
N ARG A 314 -15.09 -1.85 22.50
CA ARG A 314 -15.61 -2.27 23.81
C ARG A 314 -15.98 -1.07 24.69
N GLU A 315 -15.29 0.05 24.53
CA GLU A 315 -15.45 1.27 25.33
C GLU A 315 -16.20 2.36 24.55
N VAL A 316 -15.81 2.60 23.30
CA VAL A 316 -16.45 3.59 22.41
C VAL A 316 -17.53 2.89 21.59
N LYS A 317 -18.80 3.25 21.79
CA LYS A 317 -19.96 2.62 21.10
C LYS A 317 -20.43 3.39 19.88
N SER A 318 -20.16 4.68 19.83
CA SER A 318 -20.51 5.52 18.70
C SER A 318 -19.47 6.61 18.52
N LEU A 319 -19.38 7.15 17.31
CA LEU A 319 -18.62 8.35 17.01
C LEU A 319 -19.58 9.44 16.55
N ARG A 320 -19.39 10.65 17.04
CA ARG A 320 -19.96 11.85 16.44
C ARG A 320 -18.94 12.37 15.43
N VAL A 321 -19.39 12.54 14.21
CA VAL A 321 -18.62 13.12 13.11
C VAL A 321 -19.29 14.41 12.69
N ALA A 322 -18.51 15.46 12.52
CA ALA A 322 -18.95 16.70 11.93
C ALA A 322 -17.90 17.21 10.94
N LEU A 323 -18.35 17.86 9.87
CA LEU A 323 -17.48 18.49 8.88
C LEU A 323 -18.26 19.55 8.11
N ASP A 324 -17.57 20.58 7.65
CA ASP A 324 -18.11 21.55 6.72
C ASP A 324 -17.68 21.22 5.30
N ILE A 325 -18.64 21.31 4.38
CA ILE A 325 -18.42 20.98 2.97
C ILE A 325 -18.99 22.04 2.03
N LYS A 326 -18.37 22.18 0.87
CA LYS A 326 -18.99 22.70 -0.35
C LYS A 326 -18.83 21.65 -1.43
N LEU A 327 -19.92 21.17 -1.99
CA LEU A 327 -19.89 20.15 -3.03
C LEU A 327 -20.51 20.73 -4.30
N ASP A 328 -19.73 20.72 -5.38
CA ASP A 328 -20.22 21.11 -6.71
C ASP A 328 -21.03 19.97 -7.34
N ASP A 329 -21.59 20.21 -8.52
CA ASP A 329 -22.18 19.16 -9.34
C ASP A 329 -21.16 18.02 -9.56
N TRP A 330 -21.62 16.78 -9.45
CA TRP A 330 -20.76 15.61 -9.52
C TRP A 330 -21.42 14.47 -10.30
N ILE A 331 -20.59 13.59 -10.84
CA ILE A 331 -21.00 12.42 -11.61
C ILE A 331 -20.50 11.17 -10.87
N PRO A 332 -21.37 10.20 -10.56
CA PRO A 332 -20.95 8.96 -9.91
C PRO A 332 -19.95 8.20 -10.77
N GLY A 333 -19.08 7.45 -10.11
CA GLY A 333 -18.19 6.52 -10.80
C GLY A 333 -18.93 5.30 -11.36
N LYS A 334 -18.15 4.31 -11.80
CA LYS A 334 -18.64 3.06 -12.42
C LYS A 334 -19.38 2.17 -11.43
N THR A 335 -19.10 2.28 -10.13
CA THR A 335 -19.74 1.46 -9.09
C THR A 335 -20.55 2.31 -8.12
N PHE A 336 -21.53 1.69 -7.46
CA PHE A 336 -22.43 2.37 -6.51
C PHE A 336 -21.71 3.09 -5.37
N TYR A 337 -20.53 2.60 -4.99
CA TYR A 337 -19.73 3.17 -3.90
C TYR A 337 -18.84 4.33 -4.34
N GLN A 338 -18.71 4.58 -5.65
CA GLN A 338 -17.89 5.67 -6.18
C GLN A 338 -18.67 6.99 -6.20
N ARG A 339 -18.72 7.63 -5.03
CA ARG A 339 -19.47 8.86 -4.76
C ARG A 339 -18.81 9.71 -3.67
N PRO A 340 -19.02 11.04 -3.66
CA PRO A 340 -18.50 11.91 -2.61
C PRO A 340 -19.00 11.48 -1.23
N GLY A 341 -18.10 11.48 -0.26
CA GLY A 341 -18.44 11.13 1.12
C GLY A 341 -17.23 10.87 1.99
N MET A 342 -17.52 10.72 3.28
CA MET A 342 -16.58 10.19 4.27
C MET A 342 -16.93 8.73 4.55
N ILE A 343 -15.93 7.85 4.55
CA ILE A 343 -16.07 6.43 4.87
C ILE A 343 -15.19 6.12 6.08
N ILE A 344 -15.74 5.47 7.10
CA ILE A 344 -14.99 5.00 8.26
C ILE A 344 -14.89 3.49 8.17
N HIS A 345 -13.69 2.98 7.90
CA HIS A 345 -13.39 1.56 7.83
C HIS A 345 -12.94 1.06 9.20
N TYR A 346 -13.52 -0.02 9.71
CA TYR A 346 -13.16 -0.59 11.00
C TYR A 346 -12.38 -1.90 10.86
N TYR A 347 -11.42 -2.11 11.74
CA TYR A 347 -10.59 -3.30 11.76
C TYR A 347 -10.49 -3.91 13.16
N ASP A 348 -10.39 -5.24 13.23
CA ASP A 348 -10.11 -5.95 14.47
C ASP A 348 -8.60 -5.93 14.84
N GLN A 349 -8.25 -6.60 15.94
CA GLN A 349 -6.87 -6.75 16.42
C GLN A 349 -5.91 -7.41 15.41
N ASP A 350 -6.42 -8.20 14.47
CA ASP A 350 -5.66 -8.87 13.42
C ASP A 350 -5.69 -8.08 12.09
N ARG A 351 -6.17 -6.82 12.15
CA ARG A 351 -6.44 -5.94 11.01
C ARG A 351 -7.38 -6.55 9.97
N ARG A 352 -8.34 -7.37 10.39
CA ARG A 352 -9.39 -7.88 9.50
C ARG A 352 -10.52 -6.85 9.43
N PRO A 353 -11.06 -6.56 8.22
CA PRO A 353 -12.18 -5.64 8.07
C PRO A 353 -13.40 -6.11 8.87
N LEU A 354 -14.02 -5.19 9.61
CA LEU A 354 -15.26 -5.39 10.37
C LEU A 354 -16.48 -4.75 9.72
N GLY A 355 -16.28 -4.07 8.58
CA GLY A 355 -17.28 -3.26 7.90
C GLY A 355 -16.88 -1.79 7.88
N SER A 356 -17.75 -0.96 7.33
CA SER A 356 -17.54 0.47 7.18
C SER A 356 -18.86 1.23 7.24
N ASP A 357 -18.82 2.45 7.76
CA ASP A 357 -19.94 3.40 7.68
C ASP A 357 -19.64 4.48 6.63
N THR A 358 -20.66 4.89 5.87
CA THR A 358 -20.54 5.97 4.89
C THR A 358 -21.40 7.15 5.30
N ILE A 359 -20.79 8.32 5.43
CA ILE A 359 -21.43 9.60 5.74
C ILE A 359 -21.57 10.35 4.42
N GLY A 360 -22.80 10.34 3.90
CA GLY A 360 -23.19 10.84 2.58
C GLY A 360 -24.48 10.17 2.12
N ILE A 361 -25.01 10.46 0.93
CA ILE A 361 -24.51 11.40 -0.06
C ILE A 361 -24.71 12.83 0.43
N TRP A 362 -23.68 13.65 0.27
CA TRP A 362 -23.72 15.06 0.64
C TRP A 362 -24.56 15.91 -0.32
N PRO A 363 -25.21 16.98 0.17
CA PRO A 363 -25.94 17.90 -0.70
C PRO A 363 -24.98 18.75 -1.55
N VAL A 364 -25.34 18.97 -2.82
CA VAL A 364 -24.67 19.97 -3.67
C VAL A 364 -24.99 21.36 -3.13
N SER A 365 -23.97 22.19 -2.95
CA SER A 365 -24.14 23.57 -2.50
C SER A 365 -22.90 24.44 -2.77
N GLU A 366 -23.13 25.64 -3.29
CA GLU A 366 -22.11 26.68 -3.44
C GLU A 366 -21.69 27.31 -2.10
N ASN A 367 -22.51 27.14 -1.04
CA ASN A 367 -22.25 27.65 0.30
C ASN A 367 -21.82 26.52 1.22
N TRP A 368 -21.02 26.84 2.25
CA TRP A 368 -20.63 25.87 3.27
C TRP A 368 -21.86 25.25 3.95
N LYS A 369 -21.85 23.92 4.07
CA LYS A 369 -22.85 23.13 4.77
C LYS A 369 -22.19 22.29 5.84
N ARG A 370 -22.61 22.51 7.09
CA ARG A 370 -22.27 21.63 8.20
C ARG A 370 -23.01 20.30 8.05
N ILE A 371 -22.26 19.21 7.98
CA ILE A 371 -22.77 17.85 8.03
C ILE A 371 -22.45 17.29 9.40
N GLU A 372 -23.46 16.76 10.09
CA GLU A 372 -23.28 16.03 11.34
C GLU A 372 -23.87 14.64 11.22
N HIS A 373 -23.14 13.64 11.71
CA HIS A 373 -23.59 12.27 11.70
C HIS A 373 -23.14 11.52 12.95
N ARG A 374 -23.89 10.48 13.32
CA ARG A 374 -23.48 9.54 14.35
C ARG A 374 -23.37 8.16 13.73
N VAL A 375 -22.20 7.55 13.87
CA VAL A 375 -21.94 6.18 13.40
C VAL A 375 -21.78 5.24 14.59
N SER A 376 -22.14 3.97 14.40
CA SER A 376 -21.95 2.94 15.43
C SER A 376 -20.57 2.32 15.30
N VAL A 377 -19.91 2.07 16.42
CA VAL A 377 -18.59 1.43 16.42
C VAL A 377 -18.74 -0.07 16.67
N PRO A 378 -18.25 -0.94 15.78
CA PRO A 378 -18.29 -2.38 16.01
C PRO A 378 -17.55 -2.76 17.29
N GLY A 379 -18.14 -3.60 18.16
CA GLY A 379 -17.54 -3.93 19.46
C GLY A 379 -16.16 -4.60 19.42
N LYS A 380 -15.80 -5.18 18.26
CA LYS A 380 -14.49 -5.80 18.00
C LYS A 380 -13.46 -4.83 17.40
N ALA A 381 -13.84 -3.59 17.08
CA ALA A 381 -12.95 -2.61 16.48
C ALA A 381 -11.80 -2.29 17.43
N ARG A 382 -10.58 -2.28 16.87
CA ARG A 382 -9.33 -1.88 17.53
C ARG A 382 -8.65 -0.72 16.82
N GLU A 383 -8.99 -0.54 15.55
CA GLU A 383 -8.45 0.46 14.67
C GLU A 383 -9.53 0.89 13.69
N ALA A 384 -9.47 2.15 13.27
CA ALA A 384 -10.28 2.65 12.18
C ALA A 384 -9.45 3.55 11.26
N ILE A 385 -9.88 3.62 10.00
CA ILE A 385 -9.34 4.53 8.99
C ILE A 385 -10.50 5.35 8.45
N VAL A 386 -10.42 6.66 8.58
CA VAL A 386 -11.28 7.60 7.88
C VAL A 386 -10.72 7.82 6.48
N GLN A 387 -11.57 7.74 5.47
CA GLN A 387 -11.32 8.06 4.08
C GLN A 387 -12.30 9.14 3.66
N ILE A 388 -11.82 10.24 3.08
CA ILE A 388 -12.67 11.39 2.72
C ILE A 388 -12.30 11.84 1.31
N GLY A 389 -13.31 12.04 0.47
CA GLY A 389 -13.12 12.62 -0.86
C GLY A 389 -14.23 12.29 -1.83
N LEU A 390 -13.90 12.27 -3.12
CA LEU A 390 -14.81 11.94 -4.21
C LEU A 390 -14.94 10.43 -4.42
N ASN A 391 -14.01 9.64 -3.88
CA ASN A 391 -14.03 8.17 -3.86
C ASN A 391 -14.26 7.53 -5.25
N GLY A 392 -13.74 8.15 -6.32
CA GLY A 392 -13.91 7.68 -7.70
C GLY A 392 -15.05 8.36 -8.48
N ALA A 393 -15.77 9.30 -7.89
CA ALA A 393 -16.64 10.22 -8.61
C ALA A 393 -15.83 11.33 -9.30
N VAL A 394 -16.47 11.98 -10.27
CA VAL A 394 -16.01 13.20 -10.93
C VAL A 394 -16.72 14.39 -10.29
N GLY A 395 -16.00 15.46 -10.01
CA GLY A 395 -16.52 16.67 -9.40
C GLY A 395 -15.47 17.38 -8.55
N LYS A 396 -15.94 18.31 -7.73
CA LYS A 396 -15.10 19.08 -6.81
C LYS A 396 -15.79 19.17 -5.45
N VAL A 397 -15.03 18.94 -4.38
CA VAL A 397 -15.50 19.13 -3.01
C VAL A 397 -14.48 19.91 -2.19
N ALA A 398 -14.93 20.95 -1.51
CA ALA A 398 -14.17 21.64 -0.47
C ALA A 398 -14.56 21.09 0.89
N LEU A 399 -13.59 20.92 1.78
CA LEU A 399 -13.74 20.35 3.12
C LEU A 399 -13.04 21.25 4.14
N ASP A 400 -13.67 21.42 5.30
CA ASP A 400 -13.09 22.10 6.47
C ASP A 400 -13.73 21.64 7.80
N ASP A 401 -13.15 22.05 8.93
CA ASP A 401 -13.59 21.79 10.31
C ASP A 401 -14.02 20.33 10.55
N ILE A 402 -13.15 19.39 10.18
CA ILE A 402 -13.42 17.96 10.32
C ILE A 402 -13.19 17.52 11.76
N VAL A 403 -14.27 17.19 12.45
CA VAL A 403 -14.26 16.77 13.85
C VAL A 403 -14.77 15.34 13.98
N LEU A 404 -14.00 14.52 14.71
CA LEU A 404 -14.38 13.17 15.10
C LEU A 404 -14.11 13.01 16.59
N GLN A 405 -15.13 12.57 17.33
CA GLN A 405 -15.03 12.38 18.77
C GLN A 405 -15.95 11.24 19.24
N PRO A 406 -15.65 10.61 20.39
CA PRO A 406 -16.56 9.66 21.03
C PRO A 406 -17.96 10.24 21.20
N GLY A 407 -18.96 9.50 20.77
CA GLY A 407 -20.35 9.81 21.09
C GLY A 407 -20.68 9.44 22.55
N PRO A 408 -21.67 10.13 23.16
CA PRO A 408 -22.12 9.84 24.52
C PRO A 408 -22.75 8.46 24.67
#